data_AF-A0A522C2I5-F1
#
_entry.id   AF-A0A522C2I5-F1
#
_cell.length_a   1.000
_cell.length_b   1.000
_cell.length_c   1.000
_cell.angle_alpha   90.00
_cell.angle_beta   90.00
_cell.angle_gamma   90.00
#
_symmetry.space_group_name_H-M   'P 1'
#
loop_
_entity.id
_entity.type
_entity.pdbx_description
1 polymer ?
#
loop_
_entity_poly.entity_id
_entity_poly.type
_entity_poly.pdbx_seq_one_letter_code
_entity_poly.pdbx_strand_id
1 'polypeptide(L)' 'MAEVEIGIGKTGRRAYGFDDIAIAPSRRTRDPEDVSIAWEIDAYRFELPLVASAMDGVVSPTTAIEIGRLGGLGV' A
#
# COMPACT_ATOMS: atom_id res chain seq x y z
N MET A 1 -2.85 23.21 -8.09
CA MET A 1 -4.14 22.89 -7.44
C MET A 1 -4.39 23.96 -6.41
N ALA A 2 -5.53 24.64 -6.46
CA ALA A 2 -5.79 25.79 -5.60
C ALA A 2 -6.03 25.35 -4.15
N GLU A 3 -5.38 26.03 -3.20
CA GLU A 3 -5.76 25.95 -1.79
C GLU A 3 -7.18 26.49 -1.60
N VAL A 4 -7.94 25.89 -0.69
CA VAL A 4 -9.30 26.32 -0.35
C VAL A 4 -9.22 27.17 0.91
N GLU A 5 -9.78 28.37 0.87
CA GLU A 5 -9.93 29.21 2.06
C GLU A 5 -10.96 28.57 3.01
N ILE A 6 -10.55 28.31 4.24
CA ILE A 6 -11.42 27.82 5.32
C ILE A 6 -11.90 29.01 6.16
N GLY A 7 -11.06 30.05 6.27
CA GLY A 7 -11.33 31.31 6.94
C GLY A 7 -10.09 32.21 6.93
N ILE A 8 -10.17 33.36 7.61
CA ILE A 8 -9.08 34.35 7.62
C ILE A 8 -7.77 33.71 8.10
N GLY A 9 -6.75 33.76 7.23
CA GLY A 9 -5.43 33.21 7.51
C GLY A 9 -5.37 31.69 7.60
N LYS A 10 -6.44 30.97 7.22
CA LYS A 10 -6.49 29.51 7.22
C LYS A 10 -6.91 28.96 5.87
N THR A 11 -5.98 28.26 5.22
CA THR A 11 -6.23 27.52 3.99
C THR A 11 -6.07 26.02 4.21
N GLY A 12 -6.67 25.24 3.32
CA GLY A 12 -6.55 23.79 3.29
C GLY A 12 -6.27 23.30 1.87
N ARG A 13 -5.49 22.23 1.76
CA ARG A 13 -5.34 21.49 0.51
C ARG A 13 -6.49 20.49 0.37
N ARG A 14 -7.07 20.40 -0.82
CA ARG A 14 -7.99 19.30 -1.16
C ARG A 14 -7.24 17.96 -1.14
N ALA A 15 -7.78 17.01 -0.38
CA ALA A 15 -7.34 15.62 -0.32
C ALA A 15 -8.41 14.71 -0.93
N TYR A 16 -8.03 13.45 -1.18
CA TYR A 16 -8.88 12.43 -1.76
C TYR A 16 -8.68 11.13 -0.99
N GLY A 17 -9.77 10.45 -0.66
CA GLY A 17 -9.74 9.08 -0.17
C GLY A 17 -9.59 8.08 -1.32
N PHE A 18 -9.50 6.79 -1.00
CA PHE A 18 -9.50 5.75 -2.04
C PHE A 18 -10.83 5.69 -2.81
N ASP A 19 -11.95 6.01 -2.18
CA ASP A 19 -13.28 6.03 -2.81
C ASP A 19 -13.48 7.19 -3.79
N ASP A 20 -12.62 8.20 -3.76
CA ASP A 20 -12.69 9.36 -4.65
C ASP A 20 -11.93 9.13 -5.97
N ILE A 21 -11.15 8.03 -6.08
CA ILE A 21 -10.23 7.79 -7.20
C ILE A 21 -10.32 6.36 -7.73
N ALA A 22 -9.99 6.18 -9.00
CA ALA A 22 -9.88 4.86 -9.63
C ALA A 22 -8.70 4.81 -10.60
N ILE A 23 -8.16 3.62 -10.84
CA ILE A 23 -7.11 3.40 -11.84
C ILE A 23 -7.76 3.28 -13.22
N ALA A 24 -7.39 4.18 -14.13
CA ALA A 24 -7.85 4.12 -15.53
C ALA A 24 -6.99 3.12 -16.33
N PRO A 25 -7.58 2.34 -17.24
CA PRO A 25 -6.83 1.41 -18.09
C PRO A 25 -5.87 2.15 -19.02
N SER A 26 -4.73 1.53 -19.29
CA SER A 26 -3.76 2.02 -20.28
C SER A 26 -4.06 1.42 -21.68
N ARG A 27 -3.34 1.89 -22.71
CA ARG A 27 -3.51 1.38 -24.09
C ARG A 27 -3.09 -0.08 -24.30
N ARG A 28 -2.29 -0.65 -23.40
CA ARG A 28 -1.81 -2.04 -23.49
C ARG A 28 -2.19 -2.80 -22.23
N THR A 29 -2.57 -4.05 -22.41
CA THR A 29 -2.82 -5.01 -21.33
C THR A 29 -1.65 -5.99 -21.23
N ARG A 30 -1.50 -6.57 -20.04
CA ARG A 30 -0.53 -7.62 -19.73
C ARG A 30 -1.30 -8.75 -19.03
N ASP A 31 -0.86 -9.98 -19.22
CA ASP A 31 -1.39 -11.08 -18.42
C ASP A 31 -1.06 -10.83 -16.94
N PRO A 32 -2.01 -10.93 -16.00
CA PRO A 32 -1.71 -10.81 -14.58
C PRO A 32 -0.59 -11.75 -14.11
N GLU A 33 -0.47 -12.94 -14.70
CA GLU A 33 0.57 -13.92 -14.36
C GLU A 33 1.98 -13.48 -14.80
N ASP A 34 2.06 -12.54 -15.76
CA ASP A 34 3.32 -11.94 -16.23
C ASP A 34 3.78 -10.75 -15.35
N VAL A 35 2.99 -10.33 -14.36
CA VAL A 35 3.29 -9.15 -13.53
C VAL A 35 4.03 -9.57 -12.26
N SER A 36 5.27 -9.11 -12.12
CA SER A 36 6.03 -9.27 -10.88
C SER A 36 5.45 -8.40 -9.78
N ILE A 37 5.11 -9.02 -8.65
CA ILE A 37 4.72 -8.35 -7.41
C ILE A 37 5.83 -8.38 -6.34
N ALA A 38 7.03 -8.86 -6.68
CA ALA A 38 8.16 -8.84 -5.78
C ALA A 38 8.51 -7.41 -5.34
N TRP A 39 8.93 -7.27 -4.08
CA TRP A 39 9.21 -6.00 -3.43
C TRP A 39 10.57 -6.02 -2.76
N GLU A 40 11.37 -4.99 -3.00
CA GLU A 40 12.69 -4.81 -2.40
C GLU A 40 12.67 -3.59 -1.47
N ILE A 41 13.13 -3.79 -0.24
CA ILE A 41 13.34 -2.72 0.75
C ILE A 41 14.74 -2.90 1.31
N ASP A 42 15.62 -1.96 0.99
CA ASP A 42 17.01 -1.99 1.43
C ASP A 42 17.66 -3.35 1.08
N ALA A 43 18.11 -4.13 2.07
CA ALA A 43 18.73 -5.44 1.85
C ALA A 43 17.74 -6.61 1.74
N TYR A 44 16.43 -6.38 1.84
CA TYR A 44 15.42 -7.44 1.90
C TYR A 44 14.58 -7.51 0.63
N ARG A 45 14.32 -8.75 0.19
CA ARG A 45 13.44 -9.06 -0.92
C ARG A 45 12.27 -9.93 -0.46
N PHE A 46 11.07 -9.52 -0.86
CA PHE A 46 9.79 -10.15 -0.56
C PHE A 46 9.11 -10.53 -1.87
N GLU A 47 8.37 -11.63 -1.88
CA GLU A 47 7.59 -12.04 -3.05
C GLU A 47 6.20 -11.37 -3.08
N LEU A 48 5.79 -10.76 -1.97
CA LEU A 48 4.52 -10.06 -1.82
C LEU A 48 4.77 -8.63 -1.26
N PRO A 49 4.21 -7.57 -1.86
CA PRO A 49 4.41 -6.20 -1.40
C PRO A 49 3.44 -5.88 -0.25
N LEU A 50 3.54 -6.63 0.84
CA LEU A 50 2.62 -6.56 1.99
C LEU A 50 3.40 -6.57 3.30
N VAL A 51 3.05 -5.62 4.17
CA VAL A 51 3.49 -5.57 5.57
C VAL A 51 2.26 -5.72 6.46
N ALA A 52 2.30 -6.66 7.40
CA ALA A 52 1.25 -6.76 8.41
C ALA A 52 1.38 -5.64 9.43
N SER A 53 0.24 -5.14 9.90
CA SER A 53 0.21 -4.08 10.90
C SER A 53 0.80 -4.58 12.22
N ALA A 54 1.68 -3.79 12.83
CA ALA A 54 2.32 -4.06 14.12
C ALA A 54 1.35 -3.86 15.30
N MET A 55 0.25 -4.62 15.30
CA MET A 55 -0.78 -4.59 16.34
C MET A 55 -0.87 -5.96 17.00
N ASP A 56 -0.96 -5.99 18.33
CA ASP A 56 -1.15 -7.21 19.13
C ASP A 56 -2.43 -7.97 18.78
N GLY A 57 -3.47 -7.25 18.35
CA GLY A 57 -4.72 -7.83 17.85
C GLY A 57 -4.65 -8.41 16.43
N VAL A 58 -3.53 -8.23 15.71
CA VAL A 58 -3.37 -8.70 14.32
C VAL A 58 -2.22 -9.70 14.20
N VAL A 59 -1.09 -9.45 14.85
CA VAL A 59 0.14 -10.24 14.68
C VAL A 59 0.56 -10.91 15.98
N SER A 60 0.55 -12.24 15.94
CA SER A 60 1.25 -13.15 16.86
C SER A 60 2.54 -13.67 16.21
N PRO A 61 3.45 -14.31 16.97
CA PRO A 61 4.62 -14.97 16.38
C PRO A 61 4.26 -15.98 15.29
N THR A 62 3.18 -16.75 15.48
CA THR A 62 2.71 -17.73 14.49
C THR A 62 2.28 -17.05 13.20
N THR A 63 1.47 -15.99 13.29
CA THR A 63 0.99 -15.29 12.09
C THR A 63 2.13 -14.55 11.38
N ALA A 64 3.10 -13.99 12.10
CA ALA A 64 4.28 -13.37 11.51
C ALA A 64 5.09 -14.37 10.66
N ILE A 65 5.27 -15.59 11.16
CA ILE A 65 5.93 -16.68 10.41
C ILE A 65 5.13 -17.05 9.15
N GLU A 66 3.81 -17.20 9.28
CA GLU A 66 2.96 -17.54 8.13
C GLU A 66 2.96 -16.44 7.06
N ILE A 67 2.93 -15.16 7.45
CA ILE A 67 3.06 -14.04 6.51
C ILE A 67 4.41 -14.10 5.78
N GLY A 68 5.49 -14.40 6.49
CA GLY A 68 6.82 -14.59 5.90
C GLY A 68 6.85 -15.73 4.88
N ARG A 69 6.20 -16.86 5.19
CA ARG A 69 6.06 -18.01 4.26
C ARG A 69 5.25 -17.69 3.02
N LEU A 70 4.24 -16.81 3.15
CA LEU A 70 3.44 -16.29 2.03
C LEU A 70 4.17 -15.20 1.24
N GLY A 71 5.40 -14.84 1.63
CA GLY A 71 6.26 -13.89 0.92
C GLY A 71 6.14 -12.44 1.36
N GLY A 72 5.38 -12.13 2.42
CA GLY A 72 5.24 -10.78 2.99
C GLY A 72 6.09 -10.55 4.24
N LEU A 73 5.93 -9.38 4.86
CA LEU A 73 6.62 -9.00 6.10
C LEU A 73 5.65 -8.98 7.29
N GLY A 74 5.85 -9.87 8.27
CA GLY A 74 5.21 -9.78 9.59
C GLY A 74 6.00 -8.87 10.52
N VAL A 75 5.31 -7.99 11.28
CA VAL A 75 5.91 -7.03 12.22
C VAL A 75 5.34 -7.23 13.62
#